data_AF-T1A5B7-F1
#
_entry.id   AF-T1A5B7-F1
#
_cell.length_a   1.000
_cell.length_b   1.000
_cell.length_c   1.000
_cell.angle_alpha   90.00
_cell.angle_beta   90.00
_cell.angle_gamma   90.00
#
_symmetry.space_group_name_H-M   'P 1'
#
loop_
_entity.id
_entity.type
_entity.pdbx_description
1 polymer ?
#
loop_
_entity_poly.entity_id
_entity_poly.type
_entity_poly.pdbx_seq_one_letter_code
_entity_poly.pdbx_strand_id
1 'polypeptide(L)' 'TSTEEDMRAYARGQIAHFKIPRYVRFVEEFPMTVSGKVQKYLMRQISVKELGLLAAQDIETA' A
#
# COMPACT_ATOMS: atom_id res chain seq x y z
N THR A 1 -9.61 -5.64 16.04
CA THR A 1 -8.63 -4.74 15.42
C THR A 1 -7.38 -5.53 15.13
N SER A 2 -7.01 -5.69 13.87
CA SER A 2 -5.80 -6.43 13.47
C SER A 2 -4.62 -5.48 13.38
N THR A 3 -3.42 -5.95 13.69
CA THR A 3 -2.18 -5.17 13.63
C THR A 3 -1.45 -5.35 12.29
N GLU A 4 -0.46 -4.49 12.02
CA GLU A 4 0.41 -4.62 10.85
C GLU A 4 1.23 -5.92 10.86
N GLU A 5 1.62 -6.40 12.05
CA GLU A 5 2.32 -7.68 12.20
C GLU A 5 1.39 -8.84 11.87
N ASP A 6 0.11 -8.79 12.29
CA ASP A 6 -0.88 -9.83 11.95
C ASP A 6 -1.07 -9.94 10.44
N MET A 7 -1.13 -8.82 9.73
CA MET A 7 -1.25 -8.80 8.26
C MET A 7 -0.02 -9.42 7.57
N ARG A 8 1.19 -9.13 8.08
CA ARG A 8 2.42 -9.74 7.56
C ARG A 8 2.50 -11.23 7.90
N ALA A 9 2.13 -11.61 9.12
CA ALA A 9 2.07 -13.00 9.56
C ALA A 9 1.08 -13.82 8.73
N TYR A 10 -0.08 -13.24 8.41
CA TYR A 10 -1.06 -13.86 7.53
C TYR A 10 -0.53 -14.07 6.10
N ALA A 11 0.22 -13.09 5.58
CA ALA A 11 0.84 -13.23 4.26
C ALA A 11 1.99 -14.26 4.23
N ARG A 12 2.70 -14.47 5.36
CA ARG A 12 3.74 -15.49 5.50
C ARG A 12 3.13 -16.89 5.33
N GLY A 13 3.48 -17.56 4.24
CA GLY A 13 2.99 -18.90 3.90
C GLY A 13 1.85 -18.94 2.87
N GLN A 14 1.21 -17.80 2.60
CA GLN A 14 0.20 -17.68 1.53
C GLN A 14 0.79 -17.19 0.21
N ILE A 15 1.84 -16.37 0.29
CA ILE A 15 2.53 -15.81 -0.88
C ILE A 15 4.04 -15.96 -0.74
N ALA A 16 4.74 -15.88 -1.88
CA ALA A 16 6.20 -15.88 -1.90
C ALA A 16 6.77 -14.72 -1.08
N HIS A 17 7.91 -14.95 -0.41
CA HIS A 17 8.50 -14.02 0.56
C HIS A 17 8.68 -12.59 0.01
N PHE A 18 9.06 -12.45 -1.26
CA PHE A 18 9.27 -11.14 -1.91
C PHE A 18 7.97 -10.36 -2.18
N LYS A 19 6.80 -10.99 -2.07
CA LYS A 19 5.48 -10.35 -2.21
C LYS A 19 4.91 -9.91 -0.86
N ILE A 20 5.58 -10.23 0.25
CA ILE A 20 5.12 -9.83 1.58
C ILE A 20 5.29 -8.30 1.71
N PRO A 21 4.23 -7.56 2.08
CA PRO A 21 4.31 -6.11 2.17
C PRO A 21 5.24 -5.68 3.30
N ARG A 22 6.13 -4.73 3.03
CA ARG A 22 7.01 -4.12 4.04
C ARG A 22 6.26 -3.14 4.94
N TYR A 23 5.28 -2.44 4.38
CA TYR A 23 4.47 -1.43 5.05
C TYR A 23 2.99 -1.81 4.89
N VAL A 24 2.24 -1.76 5.99
CA VAL A 24 0.80 -1.96 6.00
C VAL A 24 0.20 -0.76 6.68
N ARG A 25 -0.75 -0.09 6.04
CA ARG A 25 -1.40 1.11 6.58
C ARG A 25 -2.90 0.90 6.56
N PHE A 26 -3.52 1.06 7.72
CA PHE A 26 -4.97 1.13 7.81
C PHE A 26 -5.40 2.57 7.56
N VAL A 27 -6.36 2.74 6.65
CA VAL A 27 -6.94 4.04 6.28
C VAL A 27 -8.45 3.94 6.41
N GLU A 28 -9.10 5.07 6.69
CA GLU A 28 -10.56 5.13 6.78
C GLU A 28 -11.23 5.07 5.40
N GLU A 29 -10.58 5.68 4.39
CA GLU A 29 -11.10 5.73 3.03
C GLU A 29 -9.97 5.66 1.99
N PHE A 30 -10.28 5.09 0.83
CA PHE A 30 -9.40 5.14 -0.34
C PHE A 30 -9.69 6.38 -1.20
N PRO A 31 -8.68 6.97 -1.85
CA PRO A 31 -8.94 8.01 -2.84
C PRO A 31 -9.70 7.39 -4.02
N MET A 32 -10.93 7.86 -4.23
CA MET A 32 -11.84 7.33 -5.24
C MET A 32 -12.32 8.43 -6.20
N THR A 33 -12.69 8.04 -7.42
CA THR A 33 -13.45 8.91 -8.31
C THR A 33 -14.87 9.11 -7.78
N VAL A 34 -15.60 10.08 -8.34
CA VAL A 34 -17.04 10.26 -8.11
C VAL A 34 -17.85 8.97 -8.43
N SER A 35 -17.35 8.14 -9.35
CA SER A 35 -17.93 6.84 -9.69
C SER A 35 -17.45 5.67 -8.80
N GLY A 36 -16.72 5.93 -7.72
CA GLY A 36 -16.22 4.92 -6.78
C GLY A 36 -14.99 4.11 -7.26
N LYS A 37 -14.32 4.52 -8.33
CA LYS A 37 -13.11 3.81 -8.79
C LYS A 37 -11.90 4.26 -7.98
N VAL A 38 -11.18 3.30 -7.39
CA VAL A 38 -9.96 3.56 -6.62
C VAL A 38 -8.85 4.14 -7.51
N GLN A 39 -8.30 5.28 -7.10
CA GLN A 39 -7.21 5.97 -7.79
C GLN A 39 -5.85 5.52 -7.24
N LYS A 40 -5.34 4.39 -7.75
CA LYS A 40 -4.07 3.80 -7.30
C LYS A 40 -2.87 4.75 -7.38
N TYR A 41 -2.84 5.66 -8.36
CA TYR A 41 -1.75 6.62 -8.51
C TYR A 41 -1.70 7.62 -7.34
N LEU A 42 -2.86 8.10 -6.85
CA LEU A 42 -2.93 8.93 -5.65
C LEU A 42 -2.51 8.16 -4.41
N MET A 43 -2.96 6.91 -4.27
CA MET A 43 -2.53 6.06 -3.15
C MET A 43 -1.01 5.95 -3.10
N ARG A 44 -0.35 5.79 -4.25
CA ARG A 44 1.11 5.76 -4.35
C ARG A 44 1.74 7.08 -3.90
N GLN A 45 1.26 8.22 -4.40
CA GLN A 45 1.78 9.54 -4.02
C GLN A 45 1.64 9.80 -2.52
N ILE A 46 0.47 9.49 -1.95
CA ILE A 46 0.20 9.60 -0.51
C ILE A 46 1.17 8.69 0.27
N SER A 47 1.29 7.42 -0.11
CA SER A 47 2.16 6.47 0.59
C SER A 47 3.64 6.87 0.52
N VAL A 48 4.10 7.33 -0.65
CA VAL A 48 5.48 7.82 -0.84
C VAL A 48 5.76 9.01 0.07
N LYS A 49 4.83 9.98 0.11
CA LYS A 49 4.95 11.17 0.95
C LYS A 49 4.94 10.82 2.43
N GLU A 50 4.00 9.98 2.88
CA GLU A 50 3.86 9.61 4.29
C GLU A 50 5.03 8.75 4.80
N LEU A 51 5.54 7.83 3.97
CA LEU A 51 6.62 6.93 4.34
C LEU A 51 8.02 7.49 4.06
N GLY A 52 8.11 8.71 3.51
CA GLY A 52 9.39 9.34 3.14
C GLY A 52 10.15 8.62 2.02
N LEU A 53 9.44 7.87 1.17
CA LEU A 53 10.04 7.01 0.14
C LEU A 53 10.25 7.76 -1.18
N LEU A 54 10.86 8.95 -1.14
CA LEU A 54 10.99 9.85 -2.29
C LEU A 54 11.62 9.17 -3.51
N ALA A 55 12.59 8.27 -3.30
CA ALA A 55 13.23 7.50 -4.38
C ALA A 55 12.29 6.51 -5.11
N ALA A 56 11.15 6.12 -4.51
CA ALA A 56 10.17 5.23 -5.12
C ALA A 56 9.14 5.98 -6.00
N GLN A 57 9.18 7.31 -6.02
CA GLN A 57 8.29 8.15 -6.83
C GLN A 57 8.56 8.02 -8.32
N ASP A 58 9.84 7.85 -8.69
CA ASP A 58 10.31 7.88 -10.08
C ASP A 58 10.20 6.53 -10.80
N ILE A 59 9.69 5.50 -10.12
CA ILE A 59 9.48 4.19 -10.74
C ILE A 59 8.20 4.26 -11.58
N GLU A 60 8.41 4.33 -12.89
CA GLU A 60 7.36 4.33 -13.91
C GLU A 60 6.50 3.06 -13.78
N THR A 61 5.19 3.24 -13.62
CA THR A 61 4.23 2.14 -13.50
C THR A 61 3.62 1.83 -14.86
N ALA A 62 3.63 0.55 -15.23
CA ALA A 62 2.85 0.01 -16.34
C ALA A 62 1.34 0.12 -16.11
#